data_AF-A0ABD3MP77-F1
#
_entry.id   AF-A0ABD3MP77-F1
#
_cell.length_a   1.000
_cell.length_b   1.000
_cell.length_c   1.000
_cell.angle_alpha   90.00
_cell.angle_beta   90.00
_cell.angle_gamma   90.00
#
_symmetry.space_group_name_H-M   'P 1'
#
loop_
_entity.id
_entity.type
_entity.pdbx_description
1 polymer ?
#
loop_
_entity_poly.entity_id
_entity_poly.type
_entity_poly.pdbx_seq_one_letter_code
_entity_poly.pdbx_strand_id
1 'polypeptide(L)'
;MDSSTSCAAAITTTDDDDNGDTNSFFCSESSTSPTATDLLVFYATAAFSTLTLSVLLIMQIDSISRLLLSPERLLAKRRQEYKYTNEQSCEYNTLLLRQYIGGGKCHYNPKMESVVWEKFTKHDIDEMMETIIQDEIFKEEATTPVIGAIEQDLTDENDPNTYYLFLAFPTTLPSQDTAAAATTTDKCSMPGQYRRRIRVPLIQFCELLAKAFEAQMTSTTLCFVADASSGMGSDILSTIVKRCNHGVATIVDPSWMTSLSILLSKKTHHSITTDQFERIAFALCRLDAWRVRASVGRSSRTVLFTLPGQSCIPHLLPLLQKVFVHERHVYVYDGCCHSVELGMALRTKYGSSYRQTPVNEVWTEVSCSPKVISATFPMAPMRPNRELYESLSKINGVQASIVEAWMASVDTFLDMKSKEKKNYYTPFVCRMGFLMKRSGIGNGDGTSDLSEMALKNVLEYITGSKSRSLPSEVMNNAISCLEEMRTQYEDAVKGSELSSNEKILIEKCVFAHKSILIGEKTLLDTVQPKNDWSLKATKKLKSCACCIGGEDDEDEDAENEEDGEQRSSKPDEVDKDDVAVAPNSKKVRSKYVDGKNQFAFDPTMFNKM
;
A
#
# COMPACT_ATOMS: atom_id res chain seq x y z
N MET A 1 1.31 69.85 31.48
CA MET A 1 0.10 69.67 30.66
C MET A 1 -0.07 68.17 30.46
N ASP A 2 -0.07 67.38 31.53
CA ASP A 2 -1.12 67.18 32.57
C ASP A 2 -1.91 65.92 32.16
N SER A 3 -2.16 64.91 32.98
CA SER A 3 -1.83 64.65 34.39
C SER A 3 -2.12 63.16 34.67
N SER A 4 -1.30 62.53 35.52
CA SER A 4 -1.63 61.59 36.63
C SER A 4 -2.83 60.63 36.49
N THR A 5 -2.69 59.32 36.73
CA THR A 5 -2.70 58.64 38.06
C THR A 5 -2.29 57.16 37.82
N SER A 6 -1.31 56.50 38.46
CA SER A 6 -1.03 56.20 39.88
C SER A 6 -2.18 55.55 40.65
N CYS A 7 -2.03 54.26 41.01
CA CYS A 7 -2.14 53.80 42.40
C CYS A 7 -1.55 52.39 42.58
N ALA A 8 -0.80 52.25 43.65
CA ALA A 8 -0.16 51.04 44.15
C ALA A 8 -0.84 50.57 45.46
N ALA A 9 -0.49 49.34 45.85
CA ALA A 9 -0.51 48.76 47.20
C ALA A 9 -1.87 48.40 47.82
N ALA A 10 -1.99 47.16 48.33
CA ALA A 10 -1.82 46.91 49.77
C ALA A 10 -1.97 45.41 50.10
N ILE A 11 -1.04 44.94 50.94
CA ILE A 11 -1.13 43.72 51.75
C ILE A 11 -1.83 44.11 53.05
N THR A 12 -2.78 43.32 53.54
CA THR A 12 -3.14 43.26 54.96
C THR A 12 -3.59 41.84 55.34
N THR A 13 -3.03 41.40 56.45
CA THR A 13 -3.18 40.16 57.22
C THR A 13 -4.37 40.20 58.21
N THR A 14 -4.52 39.10 58.96
CA THR A 14 -5.32 38.84 60.19
C THR A 14 -6.78 38.44 59.96
N ASP A 15 -7.41 37.53 60.69
CA ASP A 15 -7.06 36.43 61.62
C ASP A 15 -8.43 35.76 61.98
N ASP A 16 -8.39 34.53 62.51
CA ASP A 16 -9.43 33.84 63.32
C ASP A 16 -10.78 33.45 62.64
N ASP A 17 -11.44 32.32 62.88
CA ASP A 17 -11.20 31.11 63.68
C ASP A 17 -12.26 30.04 63.28
N ASP A 18 -12.03 28.81 63.74
CA ASP A 18 -12.99 27.73 64.06
C ASP A 18 -13.49 26.70 62.99
N ASN A 19 -12.76 25.58 62.97
CA ASN A 19 -13.15 24.20 63.35
C ASN A 19 -14.18 23.38 62.53
N GLY A 20 -13.71 22.19 62.09
CA GLY A 20 -14.57 21.01 61.90
C GLY A 20 -14.04 19.95 60.92
N ASP A 21 -13.31 18.96 61.44
CA ASP A 21 -13.07 17.61 60.88
C ASP A 21 -12.01 17.42 59.78
N THR A 22 -10.76 17.22 60.21
CA THR A 22 -9.76 16.46 59.44
C THR A 22 -9.26 15.25 60.22
N ASN A 23 -9.45 14.08 59.63
CA ASN A 23 -8.91 12.80 60.07
C ASN A 23 -7.38 12.85 60.12
N SER A 24 -6.84 12.86 61.34
CA SER A 24 -5.43 12.69 61.64
C SER A 24 -4.96 11.28 61.26
N PHE A 25 -4.35 11.14 60.07
CA PHE A 25 -3.48 10.01 59.78
C PHE A 25 -2.07 10.39 60.23
N PHE A 26 -1.67 9.90 61.41
CA PHE A 26 -0.34 10.05 61.97
C PHE A 26 0.70 9.39 61.04
N CYS A 27 1.39 10.18 60.21
CA CYS A 27 2.72 9.81 59.70
C CYS A 27 3.74 10.20 60.77
N SER A 28 4.14 9.22 61.57
CA SER A 28 5.34 9.32 62.38
C SER A 28 6.55 9.28 61.44
N GLU A 29 7.23 10.42 61.29
CA GLU A 29 8.55 10.47 60.67
C GLU A 29 9.57 9.79 61.60
N SER A 30 9.75 8.48 61.42
CA SER A 30 10.98 7.81 61.86
C SER A 30 12.04 8.02 60.78
N SER A 31 12.88 9.03 60.98
CA SER A 31 14.12 9.23 60.23
C SER A 31 15.17 8.18 60.62
N THR A 32 14.93 6.91 60.25
CA THR A 32 15.99 5.92 60.23
C THR A 32 16.87 6.18 59.01
N SER A 33 18.07 6.71 59.26
CA SER A 33 19.14 6.76 58.26
C SER A 33 19.30 5.35 57.64
N PRO A 34 19.29 5.21 56.30
CA PRO A 34 19.42 3.90 55.67
C PRO A 34 20.69 3.22 56.18
N THR A 35 20.54 1.97 56.62
CA THR A 35 21.70 1.22 57.10
C THR A 35 22.69 1.02 55.95
N ALA A 36 23.98 0.85 56.24
CA ALA A 36 25.00 0.63 55.20
C ALA A 36 24.66 -0.57 54.28
N THR A 37 23.91 -1.54 54.81
CA THR A 37 23.34 -2.67 54.09
C THR A 37 22.22 -2.29 53.12
N ASP A 38 21.33 -1.35 53.47
CA ASP A 38 20.27 -0.88 52.57
C ASP A 38 20.85 -0.08 51.39
N LEU A 39 21.86 0.74 51.65
CA LEU A 39 22.62 1.45 50.62
C LEU A 39 23.34 0.46 49.67
N LEU A 40 23.96 -0.60 50.20
CA LEU A 40 24.63 -1.62 49.38
C LEU A 40 23.64 -2.36 48.48
N VAL A 41 22.48 -2.75 49.00
CA VAL A 41 21.42 -3.42 48.22
C VAL A 41 20.87 -2.49 47.13
N PHE A 42 20.67 -1.20 47.44
CA PHE A 42 20.23 -0.21 46.47
C PHE A 42 21.26 -0.01 45.34
N TYR A 43 22.55 0.12 45.67
CA TYR A 43 23.60 0.23 44.65
C TYR A 43 23.79 -1.04 43.84
N ALA A 44 23.68 -2.23 44.45
CA ALA A 44 23.77 -3.50 43.75
C ALA A 44 22.60 -3.70 42.77
N THR A 45 21.38 -3.37 43.18
CA THR A 45 20.18 -3.43 42.31
C THR A 45 20.22 -2.40 41.19
N ALA A 46 20.70 -1.17 41.45
CA ALA A 46 20.95 -0.16 40.43
C ALA A 46 22.04 -0.58 39.43
N ALA A 47 23.13 -1.18 39.91
CA ALA A 47 24.20 -1.71 39.07
C ALA A 47 23.71 -2.89 38.21
N PHE A 48 22.91 -3.80 38.77
CA PHE A 48 22.39 -4.95 38.04
C PHE A 48 21.37 -4.53 36.98
N SER A 49 20.49 -3.57 37.30
CA SER A 49 19.52 -3.02 36.35
C SER A 49 20.19 -2.24 35.22
N THR A 50 21.22 -1.44 35.51
CA THR A 50 22.00 -0.74 34.47
C THR A 50 22.79 -1.70 33.58
N LEU A 51 23.39 -2.76 34.14
CA LEU A 51 24.01 -3.84 33.36
C LEU A 51 22.99 -4.55 32.48
N THR A 52 21.82 -4.89 33.03
CA THR A 52 20.76 -5.57 32.27
C THR A 52 20.24 -4.70 31.13
N LEU A 53 20.00 -3.41 31.38
CA LEU A 53 19.62 -2.44 30.35
C LEU A 53 20.71 -2.27 29.29
N SER A 54 21.98 -2.22 29.70
CA SER A 54 23.11 -2.10 28.78
C SER A 54 23.22 -3.33 27.87
N VAL A 55 23.07 -4.54 28.43
CA VAL A 55 23.04 -5.79 27.66
C VAL A 55 21.85 -5.80 26.70
N LEU A 56 20.66 -5.36 27.13
CA LEU A 56 19.49 -5.26 26.26
C LEU A 56 19.70 -4.26 25.11
N LEU A 57 20.27 -3.08 25.38
CA LEU A 57 20.60 -2.08 24.37
C LEU A 57 21.65 -2.60 23.38
N ILE A 58 22.68 -3.28 23.87
CA ILE A 58 23.71 -3.92 23.04
C ILE A 58 23.07 -5.01 22.15
N MET A 59 22.16 -5.82 22.70
CA MET A 59 21.42 -6.82 21.93
C MET A 59 20.43 -6.20 20.94
N GLN A 60 20.02 -4.94 21.08
CA GLN A 60 19.22 -4.26 20.06
C GLN A 60 20.04 -3.93 18.80
N ILE A 61 21.36 -3.85 18.90
CA ILE A 61 22.23 -3.58 17.75
C ILE A 61 22.24 -4.78 16.80
N ASP A 62 21.85 -4.56 15.54
CA ASP A 62 21.75 -5.63 14.52
C ASP A 62 23.09 -6.34 14.27
N SER A 63 24.22 -5.63 14.27
CA SER A 63 25.55 -6.25 14.09
C SER A 63 25.88 -7.25 15.18
N ILE A 64 25.53 -6.95 16.43
CA ILE A 64 25.76 -7.84 17.58
C ILE A 64 24.75 -8.99 17.57
N SER A 65 23.49 -8.70 17.25
CA SER A 65 22.46 -9.72 17.06
C SER A 65 22.87 -10.77 16.02
N ARG A 66 23.48 -10.35 14.90
CA ARG A 66 23.99 -11.24 13.85
C ARG A 66 25.12 -12.15 14.30
N LEU A 67 25.92 -11.72 15.29
CA LEU A 67 27.02 -12.52 15.84
C LEU A 67 26.54 -13.53 16.90
N LEU A 68 25.54 -13.16 17.69
CA LEU A 68 25.12 -13.92 18.87
C LEU A 68 23.92 -14.85 18.63
N LEU A 69 23.01 -14.48 17.73
CA LEU A 69 21.77 -15.21 17.51
C LEU A 69 21.90 -16.18 16.34
N SER A 70 21.27 -17.35 16.46
CA SER A 70 21.06 -18.22 15.30
C SER A 70 20.20 -17.50 14.25
N PRO A 71 20.33 -17.84 12.95
CA PRO A 71 19.55 -17.20 11.87
C PRO A 71 18.03 -17.16 12.14
N GLU A 72 17.48 -18.24 12.69
CA GLU A 72 16.07 -18.32 13.08
C GLU A 72 15.70 -17.33 14.19
N ARG A 73 16.51 -17.24 15.25
CA ARG A 73 16.28 -16.31 16.36
C ARG A 73 16.46 -14.86 15.95
N LEU A 74 17.45 -14.58 15.09
CA LEU A 74 17.68 -13.25 14.52
C LEU A 74 16.45 -12.80 13.71
N LEU A 75 15.90 -13.67 12.87
CA LEU A 75 14.72 -13.35 12.09
C LEU A 75 13.47 -13.20 12.95
N ALA A 76 13.29 -14.05 13.97
CA ALA A 76 12.21 -13.89 14.93
C ALA A 76 12.28 -12.52 15.63
N LYS A 77 13.48 -12.11 16.09
CA LYS A 77 13.73 -10.78 16.66
C LYS A 77 13.37 -9.67 15.68
N ARG A 78 13.93 -9.71 14.47
CA ARG A 78 13.68 -8.71 13.41
C ARG A 78 12.18 -8.59 13.11
N ARG A 79 11.46 -9.71 12.99
CA ARG A 79 10.00 -9.70 12.75
C ARG A 79 9.20 -9.08 13.89
N GLN A 80 9.63 -9.27 15.13
CA GLN A 80 9.02 -8.60 16.28
C GLN A 80 9.25 -7.08 16.21
N GLU A 81 10.46 -6.65 15.85
CA GLU A 81 10.78 -5.23 15.63
C GLU A 81 9.96 -4.63 14.47
N TYR A 82 9.77 -5.39 13.39
CA TYR A 82 8.94 -4.95 12.26
C TYR A 82 7.48 -4.78 12.66
N LYS A 83 6.92 -5.76 13.39
CA LYS A 83 5.55 -5.69 13.90
C LYS A 83 5.36 -4.45 14.78
N TYR A 84 6.25 -4.24 15.74
CA TYR A 84 6.22 -3.07 16.60
C TYR A 84 6.28 -1.76 15.80
N THR A 85 7.18 -1.69 14.81
CA THR A 85 7.32 -0.48 13.98
C THR A 85 6.07 -0.21 13.14
N ASN A 86 5.46 -1.25 12.56
CA ASN A 86 4.21 -1.13 11.81
C ASN A 86 3.04 -0.67 12.69
N GLU A 87 2.91 -1.20 13.91
CA GLU A 87 1.88 -0.80 14.87
C GLU A 87 2.07 0.66 15.31
N GLN A 88 3.29 1.05 15.71
CA GLN A 88 3.61 2.42 16.10
C GLN A 88 3.41 3.43 14.96
N SER A 89 3.72 3.03 13.72
CA SER A 89 3.47 3.87 12.55
C SER A 89 1.98 4.09 12.29
N CYS A 90 1.16 3.06 12.51
CA CYS A 90 -0.28 3.16 12.34
C CYS A 90 -0.87 4.10 13.39
N GLU A 91 -0.50 3.92 14.67
CA GLU A 91 -0.92 4.78 15.77
C GLU A 91 -0.52 6.24 15.55
N TYR A 92 0.73 6.48 15.16
CA TYR A 92 1.22 7.83 14.88
C TYR A 92 0.48 8.47 13.69
N ASN A 93 0.22 7.73 12.62
CA ASN A 93 -0.51 8.27 11.47
C ASN A 93 -1.97 8.60 11.83
N THR A 94 -2.64 7.73 12.59
CA THR A 94 -3.98 8.00 13.13
C THR A 94 -3.99 9.26 13.99
N LEU A 95 -2.98 9.46 14.83
CA LEU A 95 -2.83 10.69 15.63
C LEU A 95 -2.67 11.92 14.73
N LEU A 96 -1.85 11.86 13.68
CA LEU A 96 -1.70 12.98 12.74
C LEU A 96 -3.00 13.29 12.01
N LEU A 97 -3.75 12.26 11.59
CA LEU A 97 -5.06 12.42 10.97
C LEU A 97 -6.06 13.08 11.91
N ARG A 98 -6.07 12.68 13.17
CA ARG A 98 -6.91 13.28 14.21
C ARG A 98 -6.52 14.72 14.52
N GLN A 99 -5.22 15.01 14.57
CA GLN A 99 -4.71 16.37 14.71
C GLN A 99 -5.18 17.24 13.55
N TYR A 100 -5.04 16.75 12.32
CA TYR A 100 -5.49 17.46 11.13
C TYR A 100 -7.00 17.69 11.15
N ILE A 101 -7.80 16.64 11.36
CA ILE A 101 -9.28 16.73 11.46
C ILE A 101 -9.68 17.69 12.59
N GLY A 102 -8.91 17.71 13.67
CA GLY A 102 -9.04 18.57 14.85
C GLY A 102 -8.74 20.05 14.62
N GLY A 103 -8.29 20.46 13.43
CA GLY A 103 -7.89 21.85 13.14
C GLY A 103 -6.39 22.12 13.30
N GLY A 104 -5.57 21.07 13.23
CA GLY A 104 -4.12 21.10 13.35
C GLY A 104 -3.61 20.89 14.77
N LYS A 105 -2.29 20.74 14.90
CA LYS A 105 -1.63 20.36 16.18
C LYS A 105 -1.93 21.29 17.35
N CYS A 106 -2.14 22.58 17.11
CA CYS A 106 -2.39 23.57 18.17
C CYS A 106 -3.83 23.52 18.72
N HIS A 107 -4.78 22.97 17.97
CA HIS A 107 -6.20 22.92 18.35
C HIS A 107 -6.64 21.54 18.81
N TYR A 108 -5.88 20.50 18.46
CA TYR A 108 -6.18 19.15 18.87
C TYR A 108 -5.89 18.93 20.36
N ASN A 109 -6.94 18.66 21.13
CA ASN A 109 -6.85 18.23 22.52
C ASN A 109 -7.22 16.74 22.65
N PRO A 110 -6.24 15.84 22.90
CA PRO A 110 -6.51 14.42 23.06
C PRO A 110 -7.54 14.11 24.17
N LYS A 111 -7.60 14.94 25.23
CA LYS A 111 -8.53 14.72 26.35
C LYS A 111 -10.00 14.93 25.97
N MET A 112 -10.26 15.66 24.89
CA MET A 112 -11.62 15.89 24.38
C MET A 112 -12.03 14.89 23.32
N GLU A 113 -11.13 13.99 22.89
CA GLU A 113 -11.38 13.07 21.80
C GLU A 113 -12.63 12.21 22.04
N SER A 114 -12.79 11.64 23.24
CA SER A 114 -13.95 10.80 23.58
C SER A 114 -15.30 11.53 23.53
N VAL A 115 -15.30 12.86 23.60
CA VAL A 115 -16.50 13.73 23.58
C VAL A 115 -16.77 14.28 22.18
N VAL A 116 -15.73 14.43 21.37
CA VAL A 116 -15.78 15.08 20.05
C VAL A 116 -16.36 14.16 18.97
N TRP A 117 -16.22 12.84 19.12
CA TRP A 117 -16.77 11.87 18.18
C TRP A 117 -18.17 11.44 18.62
N GLU A 118 -19.16 11.70 17.78
CA GLU A 118 -20.51 11.17 17.94
C GLU A 118 -20.47 9.64 17.81
N LYS A 119 -20.97 8.92 18.82
CA LYS A 119 -20.78 7.47 18.95
C LYS A 119 -22.03 6.73 18.51
N PHE A 120 -21.90 5.95 17.45
CA PHE A 120 -22.88 4.96 17.02
C PHE A 120 -22.49 3.57 17.50
N THR A 121 -23.50 2.78 17.82
CA THR A 121 -23.40 1.39 18.26
C THR A 121 -23.99 0.45 17.22
N LYS A 122 -23.86 -0.86 17.46
CA LYS A 122 -24.48 -1.89 16.62
C LYS A 122 -26.01 -1.89 16.64
N HIS A 123 -26.63 -1.12 17.53
CA HIS A 123 -28.07 -1.00 17.65
C HIS A 123 -28.65 0.16 16.83
N ASP A 124 -27.80 1.09 16.38
CA ASP A 124 -28.22 2.31 15.67
C ASP A 124 -28.23 2.10 14.14
N ILE A 125 -28.66 0.90 13.70
CA ILE A 125 -28.60 0.48 12.29
C ILE A 125 -29.44 1.39 11.39
N ASP A 126 -30.67 1.66 11.81
CA ASP A 126 -31.61 2.48 11.04
C ASP A 126 -31.11 3.94 10.96
N GLU A 127 -30.61 4.48 12.08
CA GLU A 127 -30.04 5.82 12.12
C GLU A 127 -28.78 5.95 11.25
N MET A 128 -27.89 4.96 11.26
CA MET A 128 -26.73 4.93 10.36
C MET A 128 -27.14 4.90 8.89
N MET A 129 -28.18 4.13 8.54
CA MET A 129 -28.66 4.04 7.16
C MET A 129 -29.29 5.36 6.71
N GLU A 130 -30.21 5.91 7.49
CA GLU A 130 -30.96 7.13 7.12
C GLU A 130 -30.07 8.37 7.23
N THR A 131 -29.50 8.63 8.40
CA THR A 131 -28.86 9.93 8.69
C THR A 131 -27.43 10.04 8.16
N ILE A 132 -26.71 8.93 8.03
CA ILE A 132 -25.31 8.95 7.57
C ILE A 132 -25.24 8.57 6.09
N ILE A 133 -25.76 7.41 5.71
CA ILE A 133 -25.58 6.90 4.35
C ILE A 133 -26.46 7.68 3.36
N GLN A 134 -27.78 7.79 3.60
CA GLN A 134 -28.67 8.50 2.67
C GLN A 134 -28.47 10.01 2.73
N ASP A 135 -28.55 10.60 3.92
CA ASP A 135 -28.60 12.06 4.07
C ASP A 135 -27.25 12.76 3.97
N GLU A 136 -26.13 12.08 4.28
CA GLU A 136 -24.80 12.71 4.27
C GLU A 136 -23.85 12.17 3.20
N ILE A 137 -23.86 10.87 2.87
CA ILE A 137 -22.95 10.31 1.85
C ILE A 137 -23.55 10.42 0.44
N PHE A 138 -24.85 10.13 0.31
CA PHE A 138 -25.51 10.05 -1.00
C PHE A 138 -26.27 11.30 -1.42
N LYS A 139 -26.50 12.24 -0.51
CA LYS A 139 -27.04 13.55 -0.84
C LYS A 139 -26.14 14.27 -1.84
N GLU A 140 -26.74 14.75 -2.93
CA GLU A 140 -26.03 15.26 -4.11
C GLU A 140 -25.09 16.45 -3.79
N GLU A 141 -25.52 17.34 -2.88
CA GLU A 141 -24.78 18.51 -2.45
C GLU A 141 -23.82 18.26 -1.27
N ALA A 142 -23.85 17.05 -0.69
CA ALA A 142 -23.04 16.75 0.48
C ALA A 142 -21.60 16.39 0.09
N THR A 143 -20.65 16.89 0.89
CA THR A 143 -19.25 16.48 0.79
C THR A 143 -19.07 15.10 1.43
N THR A 144 -18.58 14.14 0.65
CA THR A 144 -18.27 12.79 1.12
C THR A 144 -17.33 12.83 2.32
N PRO A 145 -17.58 12.03 3.38
CA PRO A 145 -16.71 11.98 4.54
C PRO A 145 -15.32 11.49 4.18
N VAL A 146 -14.35 11.90 4.98
CA VAL A 146 -13.01 11.34 4.96
C VAL A 146 -12.88 10.22 6.00
N ILE A 147 -12.13 9.18 5.64
CA ILE A 147 -11.79 8.09 6.57
C ILE A 147 -10.64 8.56 7.44
N GLY A 148 -10.89 8.69 8.75
CA GLY A 148 -9.90 9.12 9.73
C GLY A 148 -9.07 7.95 10.27
N ALA A 149 -9.72 6.87 10.70
CA ALA A 149 -9.05 5.73 11.34
C ALA A 149 -9.91 4.46 11.34
N ILE A 150 -9.22 3.32 11.49
CA ILE A 150 -9.83 2.02 11.84
C ILE A 150 -9.10 1.51 13.08
N GLU A 151 -9.78 1.44 14.22
CA GLU A 151 -9.19 1.00 15.49
C GLU A 151 -10.23 0.44 16.47
N GLN A 152 -9.76 -0.22 17.52
CA GLN A 152 -10.62 -0.61 18.65
C GLN A 152 -10.80 0.59 19.57
N ASP A 153 -12.03 0.84 20.01
CA ASP A 153 -12.26 1.81 21.07
C ASP A 153 -12.18 1.11 22.43
N LEU A 154 -11.00 1.16 23.04
CA LEU A 154 -10.74 0.57 24.35
C LEU A 154 -11.56 1.24 25.48
N THR A 155 -12.19 2.39 25.21
CA THR A 155 -13.08 3.08 26.16
C THR A 155 -14.53 2.60 26.07
N ASP A 156 -14.86 1.75 25.08
CA ASP A 156 -16.17 1.13 25.01
C ASP A 156 -16.26 -0.04 25.99
N GLU A 157 -16.78 0.23 27.19
CA GLU A 157 -16.96 -0.77 28.24
C GLU A 157 -17.93 -1.90 27.83
N ASN A 158 -18.83 -1.63 26.87
CA ASN A 158 -19.84 -2.60 26.45
C ASN A 158 -19.30 -3.57 25.38
N ASP A 159 -18.39 -3.12 24.52
CA ASP A 159 -17.86 -3.92 23.41
C ASP A 159 -16.37 -3.59 23.09
N PRO A 160 -15.44 -3.83 24.03
CA PRO A 160 -14.04 -3.41 23.90
C PRO A 160 -13.27 -4.11 22.77
N ASN A 161 -13.84 -5.19 22.22
CA ASN A 161 -13.23 -5.96 21.12
C ASN A 161 -13.73 -5.50 19.74
N THR A 162 -14.70 -4.59 19.68
CA THR A 162 -15.25 -4.09 18.43
C THR A 162 -14.32 -3.06 17.79
N TYR A 163 -14.14 -3.20 16.48
CA TYR A 163 -13.44 -2.23 15.66
C TYR A 163 -14.42 -1.17 15.17
N TYR A 164 -14.00 0.08 15.22
CA TYR A 164 -14.78 1.24 14.78
C TYR A 164 -14.10 1.93 13.60
N LEU A 165 -14.94 2.50 12.74
CA LEU A 165 -14.55 3.38 11.65
C LEU A 165 -14.82 4.82 12.10
N PHE A 166 -13.79 5.67 12.02
CA PHE A 166 -13.89 7.09 12.32
C PHE A 166 -14.03 7.88 11.02
N LEU A 167 -15.12 8.64 10.89
CA LEU A 167 -15.46 9.42 9.70
C LEU A 167 -15.61 10.90 10.06
N ALA A 168 -14.98 11.77 9.27
CA ALA A 168 -15.11 13.21 9.43
C ALA A 168 -15.75 13.83 8.17
N PHE A 169 -16.82 14.60 8.36
CA PHE A 169 -17.56 15.25 7.30
C PHE A 169 -17.05 16.67 7.12
N PRO A 170 -16.49 17.01 5.95
CA PRO A 170 -16.03 18.37 5.68
C PRO A 170 -17.16 19.39 5.82
N THR A 171 -16.81 20.61 6.22
CA THR A 171 -17.71 21.76 6.12
C THR A 171 -17.83 22.10 4.63
N THR A 172 -19.06 22.21 4.11
CA THR A 172 -19.29 22.70 2.75
C THR A 172 -18.78 24.14 2.67
N LEU A 173 -17.69 24.38 1.93
CA LEU A 173 -17.19 25.73 1.68
C LEU A 173 -18.32 26.54 1.03
N PRO A 174 -18.63 27.75 1.51
CA PRO A 174 -19.49 28.67 0.77
C PRO A 174 -18.84 28.95 -0.60
N SER A 175 -19.68 29.13 -1.62
CA SER A 175 -19.29 29.37 -3.01
C SER A 175 -18.21 30.45 -3.14
N GLN A 176 -17.37 30.32 -4.18
CA GLN A 176 -16.16 31.13 -4.47
C GLN A 176 -16.34 32.66 -4.52
N ASP A 177 -17.54 33.21 -4.33
CA ASP A 177 -17.80 34.66 -4.42
C ASP A 177 -17.31 35.46 -3.20
N THR A 178 -16.84 34.81 -2.13
CA THR A 178 -16.32 35.49 -0.92
C THR A 178 -14.81 35.31 -0.69
N ALA A 179 -14.04 34.92 -1.71
CA ALA A 179 -12.59 34.73 -1.60
C ALA A 179 -11.76 36.02 -1.40
N ALA A 180 -12.39 37.20 -1.37
CA ALA A 180 -11.69 38.48 -1.28
C ALA A 180 -11.22 38.89 0.13
N ALA A 181 -11.55 38.15 1.19
CA ALA A 181 -11.25 38.57 2.58
C ALA A 181 -10.07 37.83 3.25
N ALA A 182 -9.46 36.82 2.62
CA ALA A 182 -8.42 36.00 3.24
C ALA A 182 -6.98 36.46 2.87
N THR A 183 -6.66 37.73 3.10
CA THR A 183 -5.30 38.29 2.88
C THR A 183 -4.58 38.74 4.15
N THR A 184 -5.04 38.34 5.34
CA THR A 184 -4.27 38.58 6.58
C THR A 184 -3.69 37.29 7.14
N THR A 185 -2.37 37.34 7.28
CA THR A 185 -1.44 36.32 7.74
C THR A 185 -1.67 35.93 9.20
N ASP A 186 -2.58 35.00 9.45
CA ASP A 186 -2.58 34.24 10.70
C ASP A 186 -2.58 32.74 10.39
N LYS A 187 -1.37 32.15 10.36
CA LYS A 187 -1.12 30.74 9.99
C LYS A 187 -1.52 29.73 11.08
N CYS A 188 -2.39 30.11 12.00
CA CYS A 188 -2.75 29.26 13.15
C CYS A 188 -4.23 29.33 13.55
N SER A 189 -5.14 29.51 12.59
CA SER A 189 -6.57 29.27 12.83
C SER A 189 -7.16 28.38 11.75
N MET A 190 -7.19 27.07 11.98
CA MET A 190 -8.09 26.15 11.25
C MET A 190 -9.18 25.53 12.15
N PRO A 191 -9.85 26.25 13.08
CA PRO A 191 -11.12 25.76 13.59
C PRO A 191 -12.18 25.84 12.47
N GLY A 192 -12.81 24.70 12.13
CA GLY A 192 -13.99 24.68 11.26
C GLY A 192 -13.91 23.90 9.94
N GLN A 193 -12.88 23.08 9.70
CA GLN A 193 -12.79 22.30 8.44
C GLN A 193 -13.79 21.14 8.35
N TYR A 194 -14.27 20.63 9.49
CA TYR A 194 -15.18 19.48 9.55
C TYR A 194 -16.40 19.82 10.41
N ARG A 195 -17.60 19.65 9.85
CA ARG A 195 -18.87 19.97 10.51
C ARG A 195 -19.35 18.89 11.47
N ARG A 196 -19.03 17.62 11.18
CA ARG A 196 -19.48 16.44 11.93
C ARG A 196 -18.37 15.40 11.96
N ARG A 197 -18.22 14.74 13.10
CA ARG A 197 -17.21 13.70 13.35
C ARG A 197 -17.90 12.53 14.04
N ILE A 198 -17.90 11.37 13.41
CA ILE A 198 -18.64 10.20 13.89
C ILE A 198 -17.73 8.99 14.05
N ARG A 199 -18.08 8.13 14.99
CA ARG A 199 -17.51 6.81 15.23
C ARG A 199 -18.61 5.78 15.00
N VAL A 200 -18.44 4.88 14.03
CA VAL A 200 -19.43 3.84 13.68
C VAL A 200 -18.83 2.44 13.79
N PRO A 201 -19.60 1.40 14.16
CA PRO A 201 -19.08 0.02 14.19
C PRO A 201 -18.66 -0.42 12.79
N LEU A 202 -17.40 -0.83 12.62
CA LEU A 202 -16.77 -1.04 11.30
C LEU A 202 -17.55 -2.03 10.45
N ILE A 203 -17.91 -3.19 11.01
CA ILE A 203 -18.55 -4.28 10.27
C ILE A 203 -19.96 -3.87 9.83
N GLN A 204 -20.81 -3.49 10.80
CA GLN A 204 -22.22 -3.17 10.55
C GLN A 204 -22.34 -1.99 9.58
N PHE A 205 -21.55 -0.94 9.77
CA PHE A 205 -21.57 0.21 8.90
C PHE A 205 -21.10 -0.13 7.48
N CYS A 206 -20.00 -0.88 7.33
CA CYS A 206 -19.52 -1.29 6.00
C CYS A 206 -20.49 -2.24 5.29
N GLU A 207 -21.23 -3.10 6.01
CA GLU A 207 -22.29 -3.92 5.41
C GLU A 207 -23.44 -3.08 4.86
N LEU A 208 -23.91 -2.08 5.62
CA LEU A 208 -24.94 -1.14 5.16
C LEU A 208 -24.44 -0.33 3.97
N LEU A 209 -23.24 0.22 4.07
CA LEU A 209 -22.63 1.04 3.03
C LEU A 209 -22.38 0.24 1.74
N ALA A 210 -21.94 -1.02 1.86
CA ALA A 210 -21.80 -1.91 0.71
C ALA A 210 -23.14 -2.16 0.02
N LYS A 211 -24.19 -2.50 0.77
CA LYS A 211 -25.55 -2.68 0.21
C LYS A 211 -26.05 -1.42 -0.49
N ALA A 212 -25.78 -0.26 0.10
CA ALA A 212 -26.19 1.03 -0.46
C ALA A 212 -25.43 1.34 -1.77
N PHE A 213 -24.13 1.05 -1.84
CA PHE A 213 -23.34 1.16 -3.07
C PHE A 213 -23.66 0.09 -4.12
N GLU A 214 -24.14 -1.09 -3.75
CA GLU A 214 -24.64 -2.09 -4.69
C GLU A 214 -25.97 -1.65 -5.32
N ALA A 215 -26.84 -1.00 -4.53
CA ALA A 215 -28.09 -0.44 -5.01
C ALA A 215 -27.88 0.78 -5.92
N GLN A 216 -26.85 1.59 -5.65
CA GLN A 216 -26.45 2.68 -6.53
C GLN A 216 -25.53 2.17 -7.65
N MET A 217 -25.97 2.20 -8.91
CA MET A 217 -25.06 1.93 -10.03
C MET A 217 -23.93 2.97 -10.08
N THR A 218 -22.77 2.65 -9.51
CA THR A 218 -21.58 3.49 -9.61
C THR A 218 -20.87 3.21 -10.94
N SER A 219 -20.94 4.17 -11.86
CA SER A 219 -20.26 4.13 -13.16
C SER A 219 -18.72 4.21 -13.09
N THR A 220 -18.15 4.27 -11.88
CA THR A 220 -16.72 4.45 -11.65
C THR A 220 -16.00 3.11 -11.75
N THR A 221 -15.04 3.03 -12.68
CA THR A 221 -14.10 1.92 -12.81
C THR A 221 -12.92 2.13 -11.86
N LEU A 222 -12.50 1.08 -11.19
CA LEU A 222 -11.37 1.11 -10.28
C LEU A 222 -10.13 0.49 -10.96
N CYS A 223 -8.97 1.05 -10.64
CA CYS A 223 -7.68 0.49 -11.05
C CYS A 223 -6.76 0.44 -9.84
N PHE A 224 -6.30 -0.75 -9.44
CA PHE A 224 -5.43 -0.93 -8.29
C PHE A 224 -3.99 -1.17 -8.71
N VAL A 225 -3.05 -0.41 -8.15
CA VAL A 225 -1.60 -0.55 -8.38
C VAL A 225 -0.97 -1.16 -7.13
N ALA A 226 -0.53 -2.41 -7.25
CA ALA A 226 0.26 -3.09 -6.25
C ALA A 226 1.75 -2.93 -6.58
N ASP A 227 2.48 -2.15 -5.78
CA ASP A 227 3.86 -1.78 -6.03
C ASP A 227 4.90 -2.52 -5.17
N ALA A 228 5.69 -3.40 -5.81
CA ALA A 228 6.83 -4.12 -5.27
C ALA A 228 8.19 -3.45 -5.56
N SER A 229 8.21 -2.14 -5.79
CA SER A 229 9.42 -1.35 -6.09
C SER A 229 9.71 -0.28 -5.04
N SER A 230 9.44 -0.59 -3.76
CA SER A 230 9.64 0.34 -2.63
C SER A 230 8.93 1.70 -2.79
N GLY A 231 7.76 1.74 -3.44
CA GLY A 231 6.96 2.94 -3.65
C GLY A 231 7.24 3.71 -4.95
N MET A 232 8.28 3.34 -5.70
CA MET A 232 8.64 4.01 -6.95
C MET A 232 7.54 3.94 -7.99
N GLY A 233 6.94 2.77 -8.16
CA GLY A 233 5.86 2.52 -9.11
C GLY A 233 4.61 3.33 -8.77
N SER A 234 4.20 3.34 -7.51
CA SER A 234 3.07 4.13 -7.02
C SER A 234 3.28 5.62 -7.27
N ASP A 235 4.47 6.14 -6.96
CA ASP A 235 4.79 7.55 -7.13
C ASP A 235 4.87 7.97 -8.61
N ILE A 236 5.54 7.20 -9.46
CA ILE A 236 5.65 7.50 -10.89
C ILE A 236 4.28 7.46 -11.54
N LEU A 237 3.53 6.36 -11.36
CA LEU A 237 2.24 6.20 -12.05
C LEU A 237 1.21 7.22 -11.55
N SER A 238 1.12 7.47 -10.24
CA SER A 238 0.19 8.47 -9.72
C SER A 238 0.55 9.90 -10.16
N THR A 239 1.84 10.26 -10.21
CA THR A 239 2.29 11.59 -10.64
C THR A 239 2.04 11.81 -12.13
N ILE A 240 2.36 10.82 -12.97
CA ILE A 240 2.08 10.87 -14.41
C ILE A 240 0.58 11.02 -14.65
N VAL A 241 -0.24 10.19 -14.01
CA VAL A 241 -1.71 10.23 -14.19
C VAL A 241 -2.29 11.58 -13.73
N LYS A 242 -1.85 12.12 -12.59
CA LYS A 242 -2.25 13.45 -12.12
C LYS A 242 -1.86 14.54 -13.11
N ARG A 243 -0.64 14.50 -13.65
CA ARG A 243 -0.14 15.53 -14.58
C ARG A 243 -0.86 15.47 -15.93
N CYS A 244 -1.10 14.28 -16.44
CA CYS A 244 -1.82 14.06 -17.70
C CYS A 244 -3.30 14.46 -17.60
N ASN A 245 -3.89 14.39 -16.40
CA ASN A 245 -5.28 14.74 -16.10
C ASN A 245 -6.31 14.19 -17.12
N HIS A 246 -6.11 12.94 -17.55
CA HIS A 246 -6.89 12.32 -18.63
C HIS A 246 -8.06 11.48 -18.10
N GLY A 247 -8.95 12.09 -17.30
CA GLY A 247 -10.14 11.43 -16.76
C GLY A 247 -9.84 10.30 -15.77
N VAL A 248 -8.74 10.43 -15.03
CA VAL A 248 -8.39 9.48 -13.96
C VAL A 248 -8.11 10.26 -12.69
N ALA A 249 -8.92 10.02 -11.65
CA ALA A 249 -8.59 10.49 -10.31
C ALA A 249 -7.63 9.51 -9.63
N THR A 250 -6.83 10.00 -8.70
CA THR A 250 -5.83 9.19 -8.00
C THR A 250 -6.04 9.24 -6.50
N ILE A 251 -5.96 8.09 -5.86
CA ILE A 251 -5.98 7.91 -4.42
C ILE A 251 -4.70 7.16 -4.07
N VAL A 252 -3.80 7.86 -3.39
CA VAL A 252 -2.43 7.39 -3.16
C VAL A 252 -2.30 6.86 -1.74
N ASP A 253 -1.79 5.64 -1.61
CA ASP A 253 -1.40 4.95 -0.39
C ASP A 253 -2.32 5.17 0.84
N PRO A 254 -3.65 4.91 0.75
CA PRO A 254 -4.58 5.25 1.83
C PRO A 254 -4.18 4.64 3.18
N SER A 255 -4.12 5.46 4.23
CA SER A 255 -3.73 5.04 5.58
C SER A 255 -4.61 3.90 6.13
N TRP A 256 -5.90 3.91 5.81
CA TRP A 256 -6.84 2.88 6.21
C TRP A 256 -6.52 1.51 5.61
N MET A 257 -5.90 1.46 4.42
CA MET A 257 -5.48 0.19 3.80
C MET A 257 -4.32 -0.45 4.57
N THR A 258 -3.39 0.35 5.11
CA THR A 258 -2.36 -0.16 6.02
C THR A 258 -2.98 -0.67 7.32
N SER A 259 -3.93 0.06 7.89
CA SER A 259 -4.67 -0.39 9.08
C SER A 259 -5.36 -1.73 8.81
N LEU A 260 -6.06 -1.85 7.69
CA LEU A 260 -6.72 -3.09 7.26
C LEU A 260 -5.72 -4.24 7.06
N SER A 261 -4.56 -3.98 6.44
CA SER A 261 -3.50 -4.99 6.29
C SER A 261 -2.96 -5.47 7.64
N ILE A 262 -2.82 -4.58 8.63
CA ILE A 262 -2.42 -4.97 9.99
C ILE A 262 -3.50 -5.85 10.63
N LEU A 263 -4.78 -5.49 10.49
CA LEU A 263 -5.89 -6.31 10.99
C LEU A 263 -5.91 -7.71 10.35
N LEU A 264 -5.72 -7.80 9.03
CA LEU A 264 -5.60 -9.07 8.30
C LEU A 264 -4.40 -9.92 8.79
N SER A 265 -3.29 -9.27 9.16
CA SER A 265 -2.09 -9.96 9.63
C SER A 265 -2.25 -10.56 11.04
N LYS A 266 -3.11 -9.96 11.87
CA LYS A 266 -3.40 -10.43 13.23
C LYS A 266 -4.32 -11.65 13.16
N LYS A 267 -3.71 -12.85 12.97
CA LYS A 267 -4.38 -14.17 13.01
C LYS A 267 -5.20 -14.46 14.28
N THR A 268 -5.12 -13.59 15.29
CA THR A 268 -5.65 -13.77 16.64
C THR A 268 -7.07 -13.24 16.86
N HIS A 269 -7.74 -12.65 15.87
CA HIS A 269 -9.10 -12.16 16.06
C HIS A 269 -10.12 -13.02 15.31
N HIS A 270 -10.79 -13.91 16.04
CA HIS A 270 -12.03 -14.58 15.61
C HIS A 270 -13.21 -13.59 15.40
N SER A 271 -12.99 -12.27 15.36
CA SER A 271 -14.04 -11.26 15.32
C SER A 271 -14.42 -10.78 13.92
N ILE A 272 -13.51 -10.86 12.93
CA ILE A 272 -13.79 -10.46 11.54
C ILE A 272 -13.56 -11.64 10.60
N THR A 273 -14.61 -12.06 9.91
CA THR A 273 -14.56 -13.15 8.93
C THR A 273 -13.98 -12.67 7.60
N THR A 274 -13.56 -13.59 6.73
CA THR A 274 -13.07 -13.26 5.38
C THR A 274 -14.12 -12.49 4.56
N ASP A 275 -15.40 -12.88 4.65
CA ASP A 275 -16.51 -12.20 3.96
C ASP A 275 -16.70 -10.76 4.46
N GLN A 276 -16.54 -10.56 5.78
CA GLN A 276 -16.57 -9.21 6.35
C GLN A 276 -15.39 -8.35 5.88
N PHE A 277 -14.19 -8.91 5.77
CA PHE A 277 -13.06 -8.20 5.16
C PHE A 277 -13.32 -7.82 3.70
N GLU A 278 -13.97 -8.70 2.93
CA GLU A 278 -14.39 -8.42 1.55
C GLU A 278 -15.40 -7.27 1.50
N ARG A 279 -16.39 -7.28 2.39
CA ARG A 279 -17.40 -6.20 2.53
C ARG A 279 -16.77 -4.87 2.95
N ILE A 280 -15.85 -4.89 3.92
CA ILE A 280 -15.11 -3.69 4.35
C ILE A 280 -14.28 -3.12 3.19
N ALA A 281 -13.52 -3.96 2.49
CA ALA A 281 -12.71 -3.53 1.36
C ALA A 281 -13.58 -2.94 0.23
N PHE A 282 -14.72 -3.57 -0.07
CA PHE A 282 -15.68 -3.06 -1.05
C PHE A 282 -16.20 -1.68 -0.67
N ALA A 283 -16.75 -1.56 0.55
CA ALA A 283 -17.40 -0.34 1.03
C ALA A 283 -16.42 0.84 1.09
N LEU A 284 -15.22 0.63 1.66
CA LEU A 284 -14.25 1.70 1.84
C LEU A 284 -13.63 2.15 0.50
N CYS A 285 -13.32 1.22 -0.41
CA CYS A 285 -12.85 1.61 -1.75
C CYS A 285 -13.91 2.41 -2.51
N ARG A 286 -15.18 2.02 -2.42
CA ARG A 286 -16.29 2.76 -3.07
C ARG A 286 -16.52 4.12 -2.41
N LEU A 287 -16.41 4.23 -1.08
CA LEU A 287 -16.51 5.50 -0.37
C LEU A 287 -15.40 6.48 -0.79
N ASP A 288 -14.16 6.02 -0.85
CA ASP A 288 -13.03 6.84 -1.26
C ASP A 288 -13.12 7.23 -2.75
N ALA A 289 -13.54 6.29 -3.61
CA ALA A 289 -13.81 6.59 -5.02
C ALA A 289 -14.95 7.60 -5.20
N TRP A 290 -15.98 7.51 -4.36
CA TRP A 290 -17.11 8.45 -4.35
C TRP A 290 -16.66 9.86 -3.97
N ARG A 291 -15.71 9.99 -3.03
CA ARG A 291 -15.14 11.29 -2.62
C ARG A 291 -14.46 12.02 -3.78
N VAL A 292 -13.76 11.29 -4.64
CA VAL A 292 -13.05 11.88 -5.78
C VAL A 292 -13.87 11.92 -7.06
N ARG A 293 -15.12 11.41 -7.06
CA ARG A 293 -15.95 11.26 -8.28
C ARG A 293 -16.10 12.55 -9.10
N ALA A 294 -16.19 13.70 -8.43
CA ALA A 294 -16.33 15.01 -9.08
C ALA A 294 -15.07 15.44 -9.83
N SER A 295 -13.90 14.94 -9.42
CA SER A 295 -12.63 15.18 -10.12
C SER A 295 -12.44 14.28 -11.35
N VAL A 296 -13.29 13.25 -11.51
CA VAL A 296 -13.22 12.34 -12.63
C VAL A 296 -14.03 12.91 -13.81
N GLY A 297 -13.37 13.15 -14.94
CA GLY A 297 -13.99 13.73 -16.13
C GLY A 297 -15.18 12.93 -16.67
N ARG A 298 -15.99 13.55 -17.54
CA ARG A 298 -17.18 12.89 -18.14
C ARG A 298 -16.84 11.74 -19.09
N SER A 299 -15.62 11.69 -19.62
CA SER A 299 -15.20 10.78 -20.71
C SER A 299 -14.65 9.43 -20.25
N SER A 300 -13.91 9.37 -19.14
CA SER A 300 -13.47 8.13 -18.51
C SER A 300 -13.66 8.29 -17.00
N ARG A 301 -14.40 7.36 -16.37
CA ARG A 301 -14.71 7.40 -14.94
C ARG A 301 -13.76 6.50 -14.15
N THR A 302 -12.45 6.67 -14.29
CA THR A 302 -11.48 5.80 -13.59
C THR A 302 -10.97 6.42 -12.31
N VAL A 303 -10.88 5.63 -11.24
CA VAL A 303 -10.15 5.97 -10.02
C VAL A 303 -8.98 4.99 -9.85
N LEU A 304 -7.77 5.52 -9.84
CA LEU A 304 -6.53 4.79 -9.61
C LEU A 304 -6.20 4.78 -8.10
N PHE A 305 -6.18 3.60 -7.49
CA PHE A 305 -5.69 3.37 -6.14
C PHE A 305 -4.26 2.86 -6.19
N THR A 306 -3.33 3.48 -5.45
CA THR A 306 -2.06 2.83 -5.14
C THR A 306 -2.17 2.14 -3.78
N LEU A 307 -1.76 0.87 -3.72
CA LEU A 307 -1.69 0.16 -2.46
C LEU A 307 -0.50 0.70 -1.64
N PRO A 308 -0.63 0.82 -0.30
CA PRO A 308 0.46 1.31 0.54
C PRO A 308 1.69 0.37 0.52
N GLY A 309 2.63 0.68 -0.37
CA GLY A 309 3.93 0.03 -0.47
C GLY A 309 3.89 -1.50 -0.63
N GLN A 310 5.08 -2.10 -0.71
CA GLN A 310 5.22 -3.53 -0.97
C GLN A 310 4.82 -4.42 0.21
N SER A 311 4.81 -3.86 1.43
CA SER A 311 4.56 -4.62 2.65
C SER A 311 3.09 -5.01 2.83
N CYS A 312 2.16 -4.23 2.28
CA CYS A 312 0.72 -4.49 2.36
C CYS A 312 0.21 -5.41 1.25
N ILE A 313 0.95 -5.57 0.14
CA ILE A 313 0.55 -6.37 -1.03
C ILE A 313 0.14 -7.79 -0.66
N PRO A 314 0.87 -8.54 0.18
CA PRO A 314 0.52 -9.93 0.47
C PRO A 314 -0.87 -10.13 1.06
N HIS A 315 -1.41 -9.12 1.75
CA HIS A 315 -2.75 -9.17 2.32
C HIS A 315 -3.78 -8.50 1.40
N LEU A 316 -3.46 -7.33 0.85
CA LEU A 316 -4.43 -6.51 0.13
C LEU A 316 -4.67 -6.95 -1.31
N LEU A 317 -3.64 -7.33 -2.05
CA LEU A 317 -3.80 -7.66 -3.48
C LEU A 317 -4.71 -8.88 -3.70
N PRO A 318 -4.57 -10.01 -2.97
CA PRO A 318 -5.51 -11.13 -3.11
C PRO A 318 -6.94 -10.76 -2.72
N LEU A 319 -7.10 -9.95 -1.67
CA LEU A 319 -8.42 -9.49 -1.20
C LEU A 319 -9.10 -8.62 -2.26
N LEU A 320 -8.39 -7.59 -2.76
CA LEU A 320 -8.92 -6.66 -3.75
C LEU A 320 -9.23 -7.36 -5.08
N GLN A 321 -8.39 -8.29 -5.53
CA GLN A 321 -8.69 -9.06 -6.75
C GLN A 321 -9.98 -9.88 -6.59
N LYS A 322 -10.20 -10.47 -5.41
CA LYS A 322 -11.40 -11.24 -5.11
C LYS A 322 -12.65 -10.36 -5.06
N VAL A 323 -12.57 -9.20 -4.41
CA VAL A 323 -13.69 -8.25 -4.28
C VAL A 323 -14.02 -7.57 -5.62
N PHE A 324 -12.99 -7.24 -6.39
CA PHE A 324 -13.08 -6.42 -7.59
C PHE A 324 -12.63 -7.21 -8.84
N VAL A 325 -13.24 -8.37 -9.06
CA VAL A 325 -12.87 -9.30 -10.16
C VAL A 325 -12.94 -8.64 -11.55
N HIS A 326 -13.82 -7.65 -11.73
CA HIS A 326 -14.03 -6.96 -13.00
C HIS A 326 -13.23 -5.66 -13.14
N GLU A 327 -12.52 -5.25 -12.09
CA GLU A 327 -11.74 -4.01 -12.07
C GLU A 327 -10.28 -4.28 -12.49
N ARG A 328 -9.55 -3.21 -12.80
CA ARG A 328 -8.18 -3.32 -13.33
C ARG A 328 -7.17 -3.43 -12.19
N HIS A 329 -6.15 -4.25 -12.41
CA HIS A 329 -5.08 -4.49 -11.44
C HIS A 329 -3.73 -4.45 -12.13
N VAL A 330 -2.84 -3.60 -11.65
CA VAL A 330 -1.46 -3.48 -12.10
C VAL A 330 -0.56 -3.98 -10.99
N TYR A 331 0.28 -4.96 -11.29
CA TYR A 331 1.37 -5.37 -10.42
C TYR A 331 2.66 -4.74 -10.94
N VAL A 332 3.20 -3.80 -10.18
CA VAL A 332 4.46 -3.12 -10.48
C VAL A 332 5.57 -3.77 -9.68
N TYR A 333 6.70 -4.04 -10.31
CA TYR A 333 7.87 -4.54 -9.61
C TYR A 333 9.16 -4.03 -10.24
N ASP A 334 10.24 -4.20 -9.50
CA ASP A 334 11.58 -3.98 -9.98
C ASP A 334 12.53 -5.07 -9.47
N GLY A 335 13.78 -5.07 -9.94
CA GLY A 335 14.81 -5.95 -9.40
C GLY A 335 15.04 -5.67 -7.91
N CYS A 336 15.14 -6.73 -7.10
CA CYS A 336 15.21 -6.62 -5.64
C CYS A 336 16.33 -5.68 -5.16
N CYS A 337 17.53 -5.74 -5.76
CA CYS A 337 18.64 -4.85 -5.44
C CYS A 337 18.26 -3.37 -5.58
N HIS A 338 17.53 -3.00 -6.64
CA HIS A 338 17.11 -1.62 -6.86
C HIS A 338 16.01 -1.19 -5.87
N SER A 339 15.09 -2.09 -5.54
CA SER A 339 14.11 -1.86 -4.47
C SER A 339 14.81 -1.65 -3.12
N VAL A 340 15.92 -2.34 -2.87
CA VAL A 340 16.76 -2.16 -1.67
C VAL A 340 17.48 -0.83 -1.68
N GLU A 341 18.14 -0.45 -2.78
CA GLU A 341 18.81 0.85 -2.93
C GLU A 341 17.83 2.00 -2.64
N LEU A 342 16.62 1.95 -3.22
CA LEU A 342 15.60 2.95 -2.97
C LEU A 342 15.05 2.91 -1.54
N GLY A 343 14.78 1.72 -1.00
CA GLY A 343 14.30 1.57 0.38
C GLY A 343 15.32 2.06 1.41
N MET A 344 16.62 1.88 1.12
CA MET A 344 17.72 2.45 1.90
C MET A 344 17.75 3.96 1.80
N ALA A 345 17.63 4.53 0.60
CA ALA A 345 17.55 5.98 0.40
C ALA A 345 16.38 6.61 1.17
N LEU A 346 15.20 5.97 1.15
CA LEU A 346 14.05 6.39 1.95
C LEU A 346 14.37 6.40 3.46
N ARG A 347 15.04 5.35 3.96
CA ARG A 347 15.45 5.29 5.37
C ARG A 347 16.54 6.29 5.74
N THR A 348 17.44 6.62 4.82
CA THR A 348 18.42 7.70 5.04
C THR A 348 17.73 9.05 5.12
N LYS A 349 16.75 9.30 4.24
CA LYS A 349 16.02 10.56 4.16
C LYS A 349 15.10 10.81 5.35
N TYR A 350 14.34 9.79 5.77
CA TYR A 350 13.32 9.92 6.82
C TYR A 350 13.72 9.31 8.17
N GLY A 351 14.87 8.64 8.22
CA GLY A 351 15.33 7.88 9.38
C GLY A 351 14.61 6.53 9.54
N SER A 352 14.90 5.87 10.67
CA SER A 352 14.11 4.73 11.17
C SER A 352 12.82 5.17 11.86
N SER A 353 12.58 6.48 11.95
CA SER A 353 11.38 7.01 12.59
C SER A 353 10.17 6.74 11.72
N TYR A 354 9.14 6.13 12.31
CA TYR A 354 7.79 6.10 11.75
C TYR A 354 7.17 7.51 11.64
N ARG A 355 7.82 8.52 12.24
CA ARG A 355 7.42 9.92 12.14
C ARG A 355 7.99 10.50 10.85
N GLN A 356 7.17 10.51 9.79
CA GLN A 356 7.38 11.51 8.75
C GLN A 356 7.08 12.87 9.37
N THR A 357 7.99 13.83 9.24
CA THR A 357 7.70 15.22 9.60
C THR A 357 6.65 15.70 8.59
N PRO A 358 5.37 15.88 8.96
CA PRO A 358 4.42 16.47 8.03
C PRO A 358 4.80 17.95 7.94
N VAL A 359 5.44 18.33 6.84
CA VAL A 359 6.04 19.68 6.71
C VAL A 359 4.94 20.75 6.64
N ASN A 360 3.72 20.39 6.21
CA ASN A 360 2.66 21.35 5.90
C ASN A 360 1.23 20.95 6.32
N GLU A 361 1.04 19.88 7.11
CA GLU A 361 -0.30 19.38 7.50
C GLU A 361 -1.31 19.35 6.32
N VAL A 362 -0.97 18.80 5.15
CA VAL A 362 -1.90 18.74 4.00
C VAL A 362 -2.67 17.41 4.02
N TRP A 363 -3.99 17.42 3.83
CA TRP A 363 -4.82 16.19 3.89
C TRP A 363 -4.23 15.04 3.07
N THR A 364 -3.84 15.29 1.81
CA THR A 364 -3.29 14.24 0.94
C THR A 364 -2.04 13.60 1.53
N GLU A 365 -1.20 14.35 2.24
CA GLU A 365 0.01 13.82 2.89
C GLU A 365 -0.36 13.07 4.18
N VAL A 366 -1.26 13.64 4.98
CA VAL A 366 -1.66 13.08 6.28
C VAL A 366 -2.53 11.83 6.12
N SER A 367 -3.30 11.71 5.04
CA SER A 367 -4.11 10.52 4.73
C SER A 367 -3.34 9.41 4.03
N CYS A 368 -2.09 9.65 3.65
CA CYS A 368 -1.21 8.62 3.10
C CYS A 368 -0.55 7.82 4.23
N SER A 369 -0.24 6.58 3.92
CA SER A 369 0.59 5.74 4.78
C SER A 369 2.05 6.22 4.75
N PRO A 370 2.80 6.18 5.87
CA PRO A 370 4.20 6.55 5.86
C PRO A 370 5.00 5.67 4.90
N LYS A 371 5.46 6.26 3.78
CA LYS A 371 6.15 5.57 2.68
C LYS A 371 7.28 4.67 3.12
N VAL A 372 8.12 5.12 4.06
CA VAL A 372 9.26 4.32 4.56
C VAL A 372 8.77 3.05 5.24
N ILE A 373 7.65 3.12 5.94
CA ILE A 373 7.09 1.98 6.66
C ILE A 373 6.47 0.99 5.68
N SER A 374 5.56 1.47 4.85
CA SER A 374 4.86 0.64 3.86
C SER A 374 5.81 0.04 2.81
N ALA A 375 6.93 0.70 2.49
CA ALA A 375 7.95 0.19 1.56
C ALA A 375 8.95 -0.78 2.20
N THR A 376 9.31 -0.63 3.48
CA THR A 376 10.50 -1.32 4.03
C THR A 376 10.24 -2.34 5.14
N PHE A 377 9.05 -2.41 5.73
CA PHE A 377 8.77 -3.29 6.88
C PHE A 377 7.71 -4.36 6.56
N PRO A 378 8.10 -5.62 6.39
CA PRO A 378 7.18 -6.67 5.96
C PRO A 378 6.05 -6.88 6.97
N MET A 379 4.82 -6.94 6.48
CA MET A 379 3.63 -7.22 7.31
C MET A 379 3.22 -8.69 7.25
N ALA A 380 3.55 -9.39 6.15
CA ALA A 380 3.26 -10.81 6.00
C ALA A 380 4.52 -11.65 6.25
N PRO A 381 4.42 -12.74 7.02
CA PRO A 381 5.52 -13.65 7.21
C PRO A 381 5.81 -14.42 5.91
N MET A 382 7.09 -14.50 5.55
CA MET A 382 7.56 -15.42 4.52
C MET A 382 7.32 -16.87 4.93
N ARG A 383 7.07 -17.75 3.96
CA ARG A 383 7.02 -19.19 4.21
C ARG A 383 8.38 -19.66 4.77
N PRO A 384 8.40 -20.53 5.80
CA PRO A 384 9.65 -20.98 6.39
C PRO A 384 10.55 -21.68 5.38
N ASN A 385 11.80 -21.25 5.30
CA ASN A 385 12.84 -21.86 4.50
C ASN A 385 14.19 -21.64 5.20
N ARG A 386 14.88 -22.72 5.56
CA ARG A 386 16.12 -22.66 6.34
C ARG A 386 17.26 -21.98 5.59
N GLU A 387 17.41 -22.24 4.29
CA GLU A 387 18.45 -21.63 3.46
C GLU A 387 18.23 -20.12 3.30
N LEU A 388 16.96 -19.71 3.23
CA LEU A 388 16.59 -18.30 3.22
C LEU A 388 17.00 -17.62 4.53
N TYR A 389 16.78 -18.29 5.66
CA TYR A 389 17.10 -17.72 6.97
C TYR A 389 18.60 -17.49 7.13
N GLU A 390 19.40 -18.47 6.72
CA GLU A 390 20.85 -18.34 6.68
C GLU A 390 21.30 -17.21 5.76
N SER A 391 20.68 -17.05 4.59
CA SER A 391 21.02 -15.99 3.64
C SER A 391 20.66 -14.59 4.18
N LEU A 392 19.46 -14.41 4.73
CA LEU A 392 19.00 -13.14 5.31
C LEU A 392 19.82 -12.72 6.53
N SER A 393 20.40 -13.67 7.26
CA SER A 393 21.28 -13.37 8.40
C SER A 393 22.60 -12.70 8.00
N LYS A 394 23.03 -12.87 6.75
CA LYS A 394 24.30 -12.33 6.23
C LYS A 394 24.22 -10.85 5.83
N ILE A 395 23.02 -10.37 5.51
CA ILE A 395 22.78 -8.95 5.17
C ILE A 395 22.34 -8.15 6.40
N ASN A 396 22.50 -6.82 6.34
CA ASN A 396 22.13 -5.96 7.46
C ASN A 396 20.60 -5.95 7.65
N GLY A 397 20.14 -5.59 8.86
CA GLY A 397 18.71 -5.63 9.21
C GLY A 397 17.80 -4.78 8.32
N VAL A 398 18.32 -3.67 7.77
CA VAL A 398 17.57 -2.80 6.86
C VAL A 398 17.37 -3.45 5.50
N GLN A 399 18.45 -3.97 4.91
CA GLN A 399 18.39 -4.73 3.67
C GLN A 399 17.49 -5.95 3.84
N ALA A 400 17.62 -6.69 4.93
CA ALA A 400 16.79 -7.85 5.22
C ALA A 400 15.30 -7.52 5.27
N SER A 401 14.91 -6.40 5.89
CA SER A 401 13.50 -6.00 5.98
C SER A 401 12.92 -5.68 4.60
N ILE A 402 13.67 -4.93 3.77
CA ILE A 402 13.24 -4.57 2.41
C ILE A 402 13.18 -5.81 1.52
N VAL A 403 14.18 -6.70 1.59
CA VAL A 403 14.22 -7.96 0.83
C VAL A 403 13.06 -8.86 1.23
N GLU A 404 12.78 -9.03 2.53
CA GLU A 404 11.61 -9.81 3.00
C GLU A 404 10.30 -9.23 2.48
N ALA A 405 10.10 -7.91 2.56
CA ALA A 405 8.87 -7.27 2.07
C ALA A 405 8.70 -7.41 0.55
N TRP A 406 9.79 -7.26 -0.21
CA TRP A 406 9.80 -7.47 -1.65
C TRP A 406 9.46 -8.92 -2.02
N MET A 407 10.13 -9.89 -1.39
CA MET A 407 9.89 -11.31 -1.65
C MET A 407 8.47 -11.72 -1.29
N ALA A 408 7.91 -11.21 -0.19
CA ALA A 408 6.52 -11.51 0.20
C ALA A 408 5.53 -11.04 -0.87
N SER A 409 5.74 -9.83 -1.40
CA SER A 409 4.94 -9.27 -2.49
C SER A 409 5.03 -10.12 -3.76
N VAL A 410 6.25 -10.45 -4.19
CA VAL A 410 6.48 -11.24 -5.41
C VAL A 410 5.95 -12.66 -5.25
N ASP A 411 6.12 -13.30 -4.09
CA ASP A 411 5.58 -14.64 -3.85
C ASP A 411 4.05 -14.64 -3.89
N THR A 412 3.42 -13.57 -3.39
CA THR A 412 1.96 -13.40 -3.49
C THR A 412 1.51 -13.32 -4.94
N PHE A 413 2.18 -12.51 -5.76
CA PHE A 413 1.88 -12.43 -7.18
C PHE A 413 2.07 -13.78 -7.89
N LEU A 414 3.16 -14.49 -7.62
CA LEU A 414 3.44 -15.81 -8.20
C LEU A 414 2.42 -16.87 -7.76
N ASP A 415 1.99 -16.85 -6.50
CA ASP A 415 0.95 -17.72 -5.98
C ASP A 415 -0.39 -17.44 -6.68
N MET A 416 -0.75 -16.17 -6.86
CA MET A 416 -1.94 -15.76 -7.61
C MET A 416 -1.90 -16.22 -9.06
N LYS A 417 -0.76 -16.07 -9.73
CA LYS A 417 -0.52 -16.57 -11.09
C LYS A 417 -0.68 -18.09 -11.16
N SER A 418 -0.07 -18.82 -10.24
CA SER A 418 -0.17 -20.29 -10.20
C SER A 418 -1.62 -20.78 -10.07
N LYS A 419 -2.48 -19.92 -9.51
CA LYS A 419 -3.91 -20.12 -9.31
C LYS A 419 -4.78 -19.34 -10.30
N GLU A 420 -4.24 -18.87 -11.43
CA GLU A 420 -4.97 -18.04 -12.41
C GLU A 420 -6.31 -18.67 -12.82
N LYS A 421 -6.37 -20.00 -13.01
CA LYS A 421 -7.62 -20.72 -13.32
C LYS A 421 -8.71 -20.53 -12.26
N LYS A 422 -8.34 -20.33 -11.00
CA LYS A 422 -9.25 -20.07 -9.87
C LYS A 422 -9.48 -18.58 -9.65
N ASN A 423 -8.48 -17.75 -9.95
CA ASN A 423 -8.50 -16.29 -9.74
C ASN A 423 -9.06 -15.52 -10.95
N TYR A 424 -9.52 -16.22 -11.98
CA TYR A 424 -10.09 -15.72 -13.23
C TYR A 424 -9.16 -14.91 -14.14
N TYR A 425 -8.18 -14.19 -13.60
CA TYR A 425 -7.17 -13.46 -14.35
C TYR A 425 -5.90 -13.17 -13.53
N THR A 426 -4.84 -12.77 -14.22
CA THR A 426 -3.57 -12.28 -13.63
C THR A 426 -3.48 -10.77 -13.84
N PRO A 427 -3.01 -9.98 -12.83
CA PRO A 427 -2.77 -8.55 -12.98
C PRO A 427 -1.88 -8.18 -14.18
N PHE A 428 -2.04 -6.98 -14.72
CA PHE A 428 -1.10 -6.41 -15.69
C PHE A 428 0.25 -6.21 -15.00
N VAL A 429 1.30 -6.86 -15.50
CA VAL A 429 2.62 -6.82 -14.87
C VAL A 429 3.51 -5.78 -15.54
N CYS A 430 3.84 -4.72 -14.80
CA CYS A 430 4.75 -3.67 -15.23
C CYS A 430 6.10 -3.82 -14.50
N ARG A 431 7.19 -3.94 -15.25
CA ARG A 431 8.53 -3.89 -14.70
C ARG A 431 9.07 -2.46 -14.79
N MET A 432 9.38 -1.86 -13.65
CA MET A 432 9.88 -0.49 -13.60
C MET A 432 11.19 -0.30 -14.36
N GLY A 433 12.04 -1.33 -14.44
CA GLY A 433 13.24 -1.31 -15.28
C GLY A 433 13.01 -0.87 -16.73
N PHE A 434 11.85 -1.21 -17.35
CA PHE A 434 11.50 -0.73 -18.68
C PHE A 434 11.19 0.76 -18.70
N LEU A 435 10.51 1.28 -17.67
CA LEU A 435 10.22 2.71 -17.54
C LEU A 435 11.46 3.52 -17.13
N MET A 436 12.43 2.91 -16.44
CA MET A 436 13.62 3.59 -15.89
C MET A 436 14.85 3.47 -16.79
N LYS A 437 14.72 2.98 -18.04
CA LYS A 437 15.83 2.84 -19.01
C LYS A 437 17.04 2.04 -18.48
N ARG A 438 16.82 1.05 -17.62
CA ARG A 438 17.94 0.33 -17.00
C ARG A 438 18.53 -0.71 -17.95
N SER A 439 19.86 -0.71 -18.02
CA SER A 439 20.65 -1.60 -18.88
C SER A 439 20.35 -3.08 -18.61
N GLY A 440 20.40 -3.91 -19.65
CA GLY A 440 20.27 -5.38 -19.55
C GLY A 440 18.84 -5.94 -19.44
N ILE A 441 17.82 -5.08 -19.31
CA ILE A 441 16.43 -5.52 -19.14
C ILE A 441 15.72 -5.56 -20.50
N GLY A 442 15.68 -6.73 -21.14
CA GLY A 442 14.75 -7.00 -22.25
C GLY A 442 14.81 -6.03 -23.43
N ASN A 443 15.87 -5.22 -23.55
CA ASN A 443 16.14 -4.48 -24.77
C ASN A 443 16.29 -5.53 -25.86
N GLY A 444 15.42 -5.50 -26.86
CA GLY A 444 15.77 -6.08 -28.14
C GLY A 444 17.20 -5.64 -28.46
N ASP A 445 18.08 -6.60 -28.74
CA ASP A 445 19.44 -6.40 -29.26
C ASP A 445 20.35 -5.38 -28.53
N GLY A 446 19.94 -4.85 -27.37
CA GLY A 446 20.63 -3.79 -26.64
C GLY A 446 20.54 -2.38 -27.25
N THR A 447 19.78 -2.18 -28.34
CA THR A 447 19.85 -0.96 -29.16
C THR A 447 18.64 -0.03 -29.08
N SER A 448 17.46 -0.50 -28.64
CA SER A 448 16.21 0.28 -28.67
C SER A 448 15.64 0.56 -27.28
N ASP A 449 15.37 1.84 -27.02
CA ASP A 449 14.68 2.33 -25.82
C ASP A 449 13.18 2.00 -25.90
N LEU A 450 12.73 1.06 -25.08
CA LEU A 450 11.32 0.62 -25.02
C LEU A 450 10.49 1.38 -23.99
N SER A 451 11.04 2.42 -23.36
CA SER A 451 10.41 3.04 -22.19
C SER A 451 9.14 3.81 -22.52
N GLU A 452 9.11 4.53 -23.64
CA GLU A 452 7.91 5.23 -24.12
C GLU A 452 6.78 4.24 -24.46
N MET A 453 7.13 3.10 -25.04
CA MET A 453 6.18 2.04 -25.37
C MET A 453 5.65 1.35 -24.11
N ALA A 454 6.52 1.09 -23.13
CA ALA A 454 6.11 0.57 -21.82
C ALA A 454 5.15 1.56 -21.11
N LEU A 455 5.45 2.86 -21.19
CA LEU A 455 4.62 3.92 -20.63
C LEU A 455 3.25 3.99 -21.32
N LYS A 456 3.23 3.93 -22.65
CA LYS A 456 1.99 3.88 -23.43
C LYS A 456 1.12 2.70 -22.98
N ASN A 457 1.69 1.50 -22.92
CA ASN A 457 0.94 0.28 -22.61
C ASN A 457 0.35 0.31 -21.18
N VAL A 458 1.11 0.78 -20.19
CA VAL A 458 0.59 0.88 -18.82
C VAL A 458 -0.49 1.96 -18.69
N LEU A 459 -0.35 3.10 -19.39
CA LEU A 459 -1.34 4.17 -19.35
C LEU A 459 -2.64 3.77 -20.06
N GLU A 460 -2.57 3.15 -21.22
CA GLU A 460 -3.74 2.61 -21.93
C GLU A 460 -4.47 1.56 -21.09
N TYR A 461 -3.73 0.73 -20.35
CA TYR A 461 -4.32 -0.19 -19.38
C TYR A 461 -5.06 0.58 -18.28
N ILE A 462 -4.39 1.54 -17.63
CA ILE A 462 -4.95 2.31 -16.51
C ILE A 462 -6.21 3.08 -16.94
N THR A 463 -6.19 3.74 -18.10
CA THR A 463 -7.31 4.55 -18.60
C THR A 463 -8.43 3.69 -19.20
N GLY A 464 -8.16 2.41 -19.52
CA GLY A 464 -9.11 1.53 -20.19
C GLY A 464 -9.31 1.84 -21.67
N SER A 465 -8.39 2.59 -22.29
CA SER A 465 -8.44 3.04 -23.69
C SER A 465 -8.07 1.90 -24.64
N LYS A 466 -8.86 0.83 -24.67
CA LYS A 466 -8.62 -0.36 -25.53
C LYS A 466 -8.67 -0.07 -27.03
N SER A 467 -9.43 0.94 -27.46
CA SER A 467 -9.79 1.19 -28.87
C SER A 467 -9.42 2.57 -29.37
N ARG A 468 -8.83 3.42 -28.53
CA ARG A 468 -8.40 4.78 -28.90
C ARG A 468 -7.02 4.99 -28.33
N SER A 469 -6.08 5.32 -29.21
CA SER A 469 -4.76 5.78 -28.79
C SER A 469 -4.92 6.96 -27.84
N LEU A 470 -4.08 7.00 -26.81
CA LEU A 470 -3.98 8.19 -25.96
C LEU A 470 -3.61 9.39 -26.85
N PRO A 471 -4.24 10.57 -26.66
CA PRO A 471 -3.90 11.75 -27.43
C PRO A 471 -2.40 12.04 -27.33
N SER A 472 -1.78 12.48 -28.43
CA SER A 472 -0.32 12.71 -28.47
C SER A 472 0.14 13.72 -27.41
N GLU A 473 -0.68 14.73 -27.09
CA GLU A 473 -0.41 15.68 -26.01
C GLU A 473 -0.33 15.00 -24.63
N VAL A 474 -1.25 14.08 -24.34
CA VAL A 474 -1.28 13.31 -23.09
C VAL A 474 -0.01 12.44 -22.98
N MET A 475 0.36 11.78 -24.08
CA MET A 475 1.59 10.97 -24.13
C MET A 475 2.86 11.82 -23.99
N ASN A 476 2.95 12.97 -24.66
CA ASN A 476 4.11 13.87 -24.56
C ASN A 476 4.28 14.40 -23.13
N ASN A 477 3.18 14.77 -22.47
CA ASN A 477 3.19 15.18 -21.06
C ASN A 477 3.61 14.03 -20.13
N ALA A 478 3.17 12.80 -20.43
CA ALA A 478 3.56 11.62 -19.67
C ALA A 478 5.06 11.33 -19.81
N ILE A 479 5.60 11.40 -21.03
CA ILE A 479 7.02 11.17 -21.32
C ILE A 479 7.87 12.22 -20.62
N SER A 480 7.52 13.51 -20.74
CA SER A 480 8.19 14.61 -20.05
C SER A 480 8.21 14.41 -18.53
N CYS A 481 7.07 14.04 -17.95
CA CYS A 481 6.96 13.70 -16.53
C CYS A 481 7.87 12.53 -16.14
N LEU A 482 7.91 11.47 -16.95
CA LEU A 482 8.74 10.29 -16.67
C LEU A 482 10.23 10.66 -16.66
N GLU A 483 10.69 11.52 -17.57
CA GLU A 483 12.09 11.97 -17.59
C GLU A 483 12.47 12.80 -16.35
N GLU A 484 11.59 13.70 -15.89
CA GLU A 484 11.78 14.43 -14.63
C GLU A 484 11.86 13.46 -13.44
N MET A 485 10.94 12.50 -13.36
CA MET A 485 10.90 11.51 -12.28
C MET A 485 12.15 10.62 -12.30
N ARG A 486 12.68 10.24 -13.47
CA ARG A 486 13.95 9.48 -13.57
C ARG A 486 15.09 10.22 -12.91
N THR A 487 15.25 11.49 -13.27
CA THR A 487 16.29 12.35 -12.69
C THR A 487 16.14 12.44 -11.17
N GLN A 488 14.91 12.64 -10.68
CA GLN A 488 14.62 12.70 -9.26
C GLN A 488 14.98 11.40 -8.51
N TYR A 489 14.70 10.24 -9.10
CA TYR A 489 15.00 8.95 -8.49
C TYR A 489 16.49 8.59 -8.54
N GLU A 490 17.17 8.92 -9.63
CA GLU A 490 18.63 8.79 -9.71
C GLU A 490 19.30 9.63 -8.63
N ASP A 491 18.85 10.88 -8.44
CA ASP A 491 19.36 11.76 -7.39
C ASP A 491 19.02 11.25 -5.99
N ALA A 492 17.82 10.71 -5.78
CA ALA A 492 17.38 10.18 -4.49
C ALA A 492 18.20 8.96 -4.04
N VAL A 493 18.67 8.13 -4.97
CA VAL A 493 19.42 6.91 -4.67
C VAL A 493 20.93 7.17 -4.48
N LYS A 494 21.43 8.34 -4.89
CA LYS A 494 22.85 8.70 -4.71
C LYS A 494 23.28 8.57 -3.25
N GLY A 495 24.35 7.80 -3.02
CA GLY A 495 24.88 7.49 -1.69
C GLY A 495 24.21 6.32 -0.97
N SER A 496 23.22 5.66 -1.59
CA SER A 496 22.60 4.43 -1.09
C SER A 496 22.82 3.25 -2.05
N GLU A 497 23.80 3.35 -2.95
CA GLU A 497 24.15 2.30 -3.90
C GLU A 497 24.72 1.07 -3.20
N LEU A 498 24.30 -0.12 -3.64
CA LEU A 498 24.81 -1.36 -3.09
C LEU A 498 26.18 -1.69 -3.67
N SER A 499 27.10 -2.12 -2.81
CA SER A 499 28.36 -2.72 -3.26
C SER A 499 28.11 -4.03 -4.01
N SER A 500 29.06 -4.46 -4.86
CA SER A 500 28.96 -5.72 -5.58
C SER A 500 28.74 -6.92 -4.65
N ASN A 501 29.38 -6.92 -3.49
CA ASN A 501 29.21 -7.97 -2.48
C ASN A 501 27.79 -7.99 -1.90
N GLU A 502 27.21 -6.82 -1.60
CA GLU A 502 25.83 -6.74 -1.10
C GLU A 502 24.83 -7.19 -2.15
N LYS A 503 25.01 -6.81 -3.42
CA LYS A 503 24.18 -7.28 -4.54
C LYS A 503 24.18 -8.80 -4.61
N ILE A 504 25.37 -9.43 -4.56
CA ILE A 504 25.50 -10.90 -4.56
C ILE A 504 24.77 -11.53 -3.36
N LEU A 505 24.88 -10.94 -2.17
CA LEU A 505 24.21 -11.48 -0.97
C LEU A 505 22.68 -11.35 -1.05
N ILE A 506 22.18 -10.22 -1.56
CA ILE A 506 20.74 -10.00 -1.77
C ILE A 506 20.20 -10.98 -2.83
N GLU A 507 20.90 -11.14 -3.94
CA GLU A 507 20.54 -12.09 -4.99
C GLU A 507 20.52 -13.54 -4.49
N LYS A 508 21.48 -13.91 -3.62
CA LYS A 508 21.47 -15.21 -2.93
C LYS A 508 20.22 -15.39 -2.06
N CYS A 509 19.77 -14.36 -1.35
CA CYS A 509 18.52 -14.42 -0.56
C CYS A 509 17.31 -14.68 -1.45
N VAL A 510 17.18 -13.92 -2.53
CA VAL A 510 16.07 -14.05 -3.50
C VAL A 510 16.09 -15.43 -4.17
N PHE A 511 17.28 -15.91 -4.52
CA PHE A 511 17.47 -17.24 -5.08
C PHE A 511 17.04 -18.35 -4.11
N ALA A 512 17.47 -18.27 -2.85
CA ALA A 512 17.10 -19.26 -1.82
C ALA A 512 15.59 -19.31 -1.56
N HIS A 513 14.85 -18.21 -1.76
CA HIS A 513 13.44 -18.16 -1.41
C HIS A 513 12.51 -18.94 -2.36
N LYS A 514 12.88 -19.15 -3.64
CA LYS A 514 12.12 -19.96 -4.64
C LYS A 514 12.75 -19.97 -6.04
N SER A 515 14.06 -19.74 -6.15
CA SER A 515 14.71 -19.33 -7.41
C SER A 515 14.02 -18.12 -8.04
N ILE A 516 13.50 -17.21 -7.19
CA ILE A 516 12.85 -15.98 -7.64
C ILE A 516 13.89 -15.18 -8.46
N LEU A 517 13.40 -14.48 -9.46
CA LEU A 517 14.21 -13.81 -10.47
C LEU A 517 15.38 -13.02 -9.88
N ILE A 518 16.54 -13.24 -10.48
CA ILE A 518 17.78 -12.58 -10.13
C ILE A 518 18.02 -11.44 -11.12
N GLY A 519 18.35 -10.25 -10.62
CA GLY A 519 18.87 -9.14 -11.40
C GLY A 519 18.02 -8.76 -12.63
N GLU A 520 18.58 -8.97 -13.82
CA GLU A 520 18.00 -8.59 -15.12
C GLU A 520 16.86 -9.50 -15.59
N LYS A 521 16.56 -10.60 -14.88
CA LYS A 521 15.49 -11.52 -15.28
C LYS A 521 14.10 -10.90 -15.04
N THR A 522 13.21 -11.07 -16.02
CA THR A 522 11.80 -10.62 -15.97
C THR A 522 10.88 -11.74 -15.49
N LEU A 523 9.79 -11.39 -14.78
CA LEU A 523 8.69 -12.33 -14.48
C LEU A 523 8.11 -12.83 -15.79
N LEU A 524 7.74 -14.11 -15.83
CA LEU A 524 7.25 -14.78 -17.03
C LEU A 524 6.04 -14.07 -17.69
N ASP A 525 5.23 -13.33 -16.93
CA ASP A 525 4.08 -12.56 -17.48
C ASP A 525 4.33 -11.06 -17.51
N THR A 526 5.59 -10.64 -17.35
CA THR A 526 5.94 -9.22 -17.55
C THR A 526 5.50 -8.85 -18.95
N VAL A 527 4.64 -7.84 -19.03
CA VAL A 527 4.15 -7.35 -20.31
C VAL A 527 5.34 -6.74 -21.03
N GLN A 528 5.73 -7.39 -22.13
CA GLN A 528 6.78 -6.86 -23.01
C GLN A 528 6.20 -5.64 -23.74
N PRO A 529 6.92 -4.51 -23.80
CA PRO A 529 6.50 -3.36 -24.57
C PRO A 529 6.29 -3.75 -26.04
N LYS A 530 5.10 -3.50 -26.57
CA LYS A 530 4.72 -3.79 -27.96
C LYS A 530 3.79 -2.70 -28.48
N ASN A 531 3.91 -2.38 -29.77
CA ASN A 531 3.02 -1.43 -30.47
C ASN A 531 1.56 -1.88 -30.39
N ASP A 532 1.33 -3.17 -30.65
CA ASP A 532 0.02 -3.82 -30.54
C ASP A 532 0.06 -4.77 -29.35
N TRP A 533 -0.51 -4.35 -28.23
CA TRP A 533 -0.69 -5.20 -27.06
C TRP A 533 -2.19 -5.41 -26.82
N SER A 534 -2.63 -6.67 -26.79
CA SER A 534 -4.02 -7.01 -26.53
C SER A 534 -4.19 -7.60 -25.13
N LEU A 535 -5.22 -7.13 -24.44
CA LEU A 535 -5.64 -7.70 -23.16
C LEU A 535 -6.19 -9.11 -23.38
N LYS A 536 -5.38 -10.15 -23.16
CA LYS A 536 -5.88 -11.54 -23.09
C LYS A 536 -6.93 -11.73 -21.98
N ALA A 537 -6.92 -10.88 -20.95
CA ALA A 537 -7.82 -10.96 -19.80
C ALA A 537 -9.11 -10.13 -20.01
N THR A 538 -10.01 -10.56 -20.92
CA THR A 538 -11.46 -10.32 -20.75
C THR A 538 -12.38 -11.04 -21.74
N LYS A 539 -11.90 -11.89 -22.67
CA LYS A 539 -12.84 -12.65 -23.54
C LYS A 539 -13.65 -13.71 -22.76
N LYS A 540 -13.21 -14.13 -21.56
CA LYS A 540 -13.94 -15.13 -20.74
C LYS A 540 -14.94 -14.55 -19.72
N LEU A 541 -14.95 -13.23 -19.49
CA LEU A 541 -15.80 -12.61 -18.46
C LEU A 541 -16.64 -11.43 -18.97
N LYS A 542 -16.39 -10.92 -20.19
CA LYS A 542 -17.28 -9.94 -20.83
C LYS A 542 -18.45 -10.62 -21.51
N SER A 543 -19.43 -11.03 -20.71
CA SER A 543 -20.82 -11.09 -21.14
C SER A 543 -21.65 -10.26 -20.16
N CYS A 544 -21.47 -8.93 -20.17
CA CYS A 544 -22.54 -8.05 -19.70
C CYS A 544 -23.53 -7.88 -20.86
N ALA A 545 -24.80 -8.15 -20.61
CA ALA A 545 -25.90 -7.94 -21.55
C ALA A 545 -26.06 -6.46 -22.00
N CYS A 546 -25.35 -5.53 -21.36
CA CYS A 546 -25.39 -4.09 -21.60
C CYS A 546 -24.44 -3.59 -22.71
N CYS A 547 -23.51 -4.40 -23.20
CA CYS A 547 -22.52 -4.00 -24.22
C CYS A 547 -22.72 -4.70 -25.57
N ILE A 548 -23.88 -5.33 -25.79
CA ILE A 548 -24.31 -5.81 -27.11
C ILE A 548 -25.05 -4.65 -27.79
N GLY A 549 -24.27 -3.69 -28.29
CA GLY A 549 -24.71 -2.75 -29.30
C GLY A 549 -23.76 -2.93 -30.48
N GLY A 550 -24.30 -3.45 -31.59
CA GLY A 550 -23.55 -4.09 -32.65
C GLY A 550 -22.58 -3.19 -33.42
N GLU A 551 -21.54 -3.83 -33.94
CA GLU A 551 -21.15 -3.78 -35.34
C GLU A 551 -20.26 -5.02 -35.58
N ASP A 552 -20.58 -5.73 -36.65
CA ASP A 552 -19.99 -6.99 -37.08
C ASP A 552 -18.53 -6.81 -37.49
N ASP A 553 -17.65 -7.71 -37.02
CA ASP A 553 -16.38 -8.04 -37.67
C ASP A 553 -16.35 -9.57 -37.81
N GLU A 554 -17.22 -10.08 -38.68
CA GLU A 554 -16.93 -11.30 -39.44
C GLU A 554 -15.97 -10.92 -40.57
N ASP A 555 -15.09 -11.85 -40.95
CA ASP A 555 -14.22 -11.82 -42.15
C ASP A 555 -12.82 -11.18 -42.05
N GLU A 556 -11.82 -11.98 -41.64
CA GLU A 556 -10.47 -11.97 -42.25
C GLU A 556 -9.84 -13.38 -42.14
N ASP A 557 -10.45 -14.38 -42.80
CA ASP A 557 -9.83 -15.70 -43.06
C ASP A 557 -10.14 -16.12 -44.52
N ALA A 558 -9.76 -15.29 -45.49
CA ALA A 558 -9.68 -15.68 -46.89
C ALA A 558 -8.68 -14.78 -47.61
N GLU A 559 -7.54 -15.35 -48.00
CA GLU A 559 -6.81 -15.10 -49.25
C GLU A 559 -5.37 -15.61 -49.13
N ASN A 560 -5.13 -16.80 -49.70
CA ASN A 560 -4.01 -17.07 -50.61
C ASN A 560 -4.07 -18.55 -51.04
N GLU A 561 -4.88 -18.80 -52.06
CA GLU A 561 -4.65 -19.91 -52.99
C GLU A 561 -3.98 -19.31 -54.22
N GLU A 562 -2.73 -19.72 -54.50
CA GLU A 562 -2.25 -19.79 -55.88
C GLU A 562 -1.14 -20.85 -56.02
N ASP A 563 -1.37 -21.70 -57.02
CA ASP A 563 -0.46 -22.51 -57.82
C ASP A 563 0.18 -23.80 -57.29
N GLY A 564 -0.07 -24.89 -58.04
CA GLY A 564 0.82 -26.06 -58.07
C GLY A 564 0.25 -27.44 -58.44
N GLU A 565 -0.56 -27.54 -59.50
CA GLU A 565 -0.72 -28.68 -60.43
C GLU A 565 -0.46 -30.17 -60.05
N GLN A 566 -1.50 -30.96 -60.33
CA GLN A 566 -1.55 -32.20 -61.15
C GLN A 566 -1.27 -33.62 -60.57
N ARG A 567 -2.35 -34.45 -60.72
CA ARG A 567 -2.40 -35.87 -61.16
C ARG A 567 -1.84 -36.95 -60.21
N SER A 568 -2.36 -38.17 -60.08
CA SER A 568 -3.53 -38.91 -60.60
C SER A 568 -3.54 -40.30 -59.91
N SER A 569 -4.69 -40.98 -59.94
CA SER A 569 -4.90 -42.46 -59.91
C SER A 569 -4.56 -43.31 -58.66
N LYS A 570 -5.61 -43.89 -58.09
CA LYS A 570 -5.71 -45.20 -57.38
C LYS A 570 -5.66 -46.39 -58.39
N PRO A 571 -5.72 -47.71 -58.05
CA PRO A 571 -5.81 -48.43 -56.74
C PRO A 571 -4.94 -49.75 -56.60
N ASP A 572 -5.16 -50.48 -55.48
CA ASP A 572 -4.98 -51.94 -55.18
C ASP A 572 -3.53 -52.49 -54.93
N GLU A 573 -3.20 -53.44 -54.04
CA GLU A 573 -3.89 -54.32 -53.06
C GLU A 573 -2.82 -54.99 -52.12
N VAL A 574 -3.22 -55.42 -50.90
CA VAL A 574 -2.74 -56.57 -50.07
C VAL A 574 -1.28 -56.61 -49.52
N ASP A 575 -1.05 -56.47 -48.20
CA ASP A 575 -0.99 -57.55 -47.18
C ASP A 575 -0.41 -57.08 -45.81
N LYS A 576 -0.98 -57.65 -44.73
CA LYS A 576 -0.56 -57.85 -43.32
C LYS A 576 0.69 -57.17 -42.72
N ASP A 577 0.52 -56.50 -41.57
CA ASP A 577 0.83 -57.00 -40.20
C ASP A 577 0.84 -55.86 -39.14
N ASP A 578 0.38 -56.19 -37.93
CA ASP A 578 0.22 -55.31 -36.76
C ASP A 578 1.54 -54.73 -36.21
N VAL A 579 1.69 -53.40 -36.18
CA VAL A 579 2.42 -52.67 -35.12
C VAL A 579 1.83 -51.27 -34.94
N ALA A 580 1.34 -50.98 -33.74
CA ALA A 580 0.94 -49.64 -33.31
C ALA A 580 2.15 -48.68 -33.26
N VAL A 581 2.20 -47.73 -34.19
CA VAL A 581 3.08 -46.55 -34.15
C VAL A 581 2.26 -45.31 -34.54
N ALA A 582 2.43 -44.24 -33.75
CA ALA A 582 1.75 -42.96 -33.82
C ALA A 582 1.82 -42.24 -35.19
N PRO A 583 0.85 -41.35 -35.51
CA PRO A 583 1.08 -40.30 -36.48
C PRO A 583 1.46 -38.99 -35.78
N ASN A 584 2.73 -38.64 -35.99
CA ASN A 584 3.27 -37.29 -36.13
C ASN A 584 2.20 -36.19 -36.29
N SER A 585 2.02 -35.39 -35.23
CA SER A 585 1.50 -34.03 -35.41
C SER A 585 2.62 -33.17 -35.99
N LYS A 586 2.44 -32.73 -37.23
CA LYS A 586 3.23 -31.65 -37.82
C LYS A 586 3.14 -30.45 -36.86
N LYS A 587 4.28 -30.10 -36.25
CA LYS A 587 4.43 -28.88 -35.45
C LYS A 587 4.18 -27.67 -36.33
N VAL A 588 2.95 -27.16 -36.32
CA VAL A 588 2.65 -25.78 -36.67
C VAL A 588 3.32 -24.91 -35.60
N ARG A 589 4.35 -24.16 -35.98
CA ARG A 589 4.98 -23.18 -35.10
C ARG A 589 3.96 -22.09 -34.79
N SER A 590 3.36 -22.13 -33.61
CA SER A 590 2.62 -20.99 -33.09
C SER A 590 3.60 -19.84 -32.87
N LYS A 591 3.31 -18.64 -33.38
CA LYS A 591 4.00 -17.38 -33.03
C LYS A 591 3.67 -16.90 -31.60
N TYR A 592 3.27 -17.82 -30.72
CA TYR A 592 3.03 -17.58 -29.30
C TYR A 592 4.13 -18.26 -28.49
N VAL A 593 4.65 -17.54 -27.50
CA VAL A 593 5.50 -18.13 -26.45
C VAL A 593 4.60 -19.01 -25.58
N ASP A 594 4.51 -20.29 -25.95
CA ASP A 594 3.90 -21.35 -25.15
C ASP A 594 4.76 -21.53 -23.89
N GLY A 595 4.12 -21.56 -22.71
CA GLY A 595 4.74 -21.65 -21.39
C GLY A 595 5.39 -23.00 -21.08
N LYS A 596 6.02 -23.63 -22.08
CA LYS A 596 6.66 -24.95 -21.98
C LYS A 596 8.18 -24.90 -21.86
N ASN A 597 8.79 -23.72 -21.86
CA ASN A 597 10.22 -23.62 -21.57
C ASN A 597 10.43 -23.72 -20.06
N GLN A 598 10.69 -24.95 -19.60
CA GLN A 598 11.46 -25.16 -18.37
C GLN A 598 12.79 -24.39 -18.53
N PHE A 599 13.07 -23.47 -17.60
CA PHE A 599 14.31 -22.72 -17.60
C PHE A 599 15.50 -23.69 -17.57
N ALA A 600 16.40 -23.57 -18.55
CA ALA A 600 17.72 -24.16 -18.44
C ALA A 600 18.49 -23.37 -17.37
N PHE A 601 18.65 -24.01 -16.22
CA PHE A 601 19.48 -23.59 -15.11
C PHE A 601 20.95 -23.77 -15.52
N ASP A 602 21.77 -22.73 -15.39
CA ASP A 602 23.24 -22.88 -15.46
C ASP A 602 23.86 -22.62 -14.07
N PRO A 603 24.09 -23.69 -13.28
CA PRO A 603 24.76 -23.60 -11.98
C PRO A 603 26.23 -23.14 -12.09
N THR A 604 26.86 -23.18 -13.27
CA THR A 604 28.29 -22.91 -13.42
C THR A 604 28.66 -21.44 -13.25
N MET A 605 27.68 -20.54 -13.35
CA MET A 605 27.83 -19.10 -13.06
C MET A 605 28.10 -18.81 -11.57
N PHE A 606 27.86 -19.77 -10.67
CA PHE A 606 28.13 -19.64 -9.22
C PHE A 606 29.40 -20.38 -8.76
N ASN A 607 30.00 -21.20 -9.62
CA ASN A 607 31.18 -22.00 -9.30
C ASN A 607 32.50 -21.39 -9.78
N LYS A 608 32.48 -20.19 -10.36
CA LYS A 608 33.71 -19.43 -10.63
C LYS A 608 34.01 -18.49 -9.45
N MET A 609 34.45 -19.10 -8.36
CA MET A 609 35.37 -18.49 -7.39
C MET A 609 36.68 -19.26 -7.45
#